data_AF-A0AAV5TF89-F1
#
_entry.id   AF-A0AAV5TF89-F1
#
_cell.length_a   1.000
_cell.length_b   1.000
_cell.length_c   1.000
_cell.angle_alpha   90.00
_cell.angle_beta   90.00
_cell.angle_gamma   90.00
#
_symmetry.space_group_name_H-M   'P 1'
#
loop_
_entity.id
_entity.type
_entity.pdbx_description
1 polymer ?
#
loop_
_entity_poly.entity_id
_entity_poly.type
_entity_poly.pdbx_seq_one_letter_code
_entity_poly.pdbx_strand_id
1 'polypeptide(L)'
;VVHPATEDCLYLNIIAPNRSSVSSLSPILFFIHGGAFEIGNARMYGYEEFAEAYAKQGVVVVTIQYRIGVLGFLTLTASLTAQSMNGNYGMLDQVAALKFVHRNIKKLGSYPKCPPPPP
;
A
#
# COMPACT_ATOMS: atom_id res chain seq x y z
N VAL A 1 -16.83 -12.33 2.24
CA VAL A 1 -17.64 -11.20 2.73
C VAL A 1 -17.10 -9.93 2.09
N VAL A 2 -17.87 -9.26 1.24
CA VAL A 2 -17.54 -7.90 0.79
C VAL A 2 -17.70 -7.01 2.01
N HIS A 3 -16.61 -6.43 2.50
CA HIS A 3 -16.73 -5.42 3.56
C HIS A 3 -17.46 -4.22 2.95
N PRO A 4 -18.50 -3.68 3.63
CA PRO A 4 -19.12 -2.44 3.17
C PRO A 4 -18.06 -1.34 3.05
N ALA A 5 -18.18 -0.51 2.02
CA ALA A 5 -17.30 0.64 1.85
C ALA A 5 -17.36 1.52 3.10
N THR A 6 -16.20 1.81 3.69
CA THR A 6 -16.04 2.57 4.94
C THR A 6 -14.95 3.61 4.76
N GLU A 7 -15.06 4.75 5.45
CA GLU A 7 -14.01 5.78 5.50
C GLU A 7 -12.81 5.34 6.33
N ASP A 8 -13.02 4.44 7.29
CA ASP A 8 -11.94 3.74 7.97
C ASP A 8 -11.41 2.65 7.02
N CYS A 9 -10.51 3.06 6.12
CA CYS A 9 -10.03 2.22 5.02
C CYS A 9 -8.51 2.10 4.92
N LEU A 10 -7.74 2.77 5.78
CA LEU A 10 -6.28 2.83 5.71
C LEU A 10 -5.60 1.57 6.27
N TYR A 11 -5.85 0.45 5.60
CA TYR A 11 -5.32 -0.86 5.91
C TYR A 11 -4.32 -1.32 4.85
N LEU A 12 -3.46 -2.26 5.22
CA LEU A 12 -2.59 -2.97 4.30
C LEU A 12 -2.53 -4.45 4.68
N ASN A 13 -2.29 -5.31 3.70
CA ASN A 13 -2.06 -6.74 3.91
C ASN A 13 -0.59 -7.05 3.67
N ILE A 14 -0.03 -7.97 4.45
CA ILE A 14 1.32 -8.48 4.28
C ILE A 14 1.23 -9.99 4.15
N ILE A 15 1.61 -10.50 2.98
CA ILE A 15 1.65 -11.92 2.66
C ILE A 15 3.10 -12.27 2.45
N ALA A 16 3.61 -13.18 3.27
CA ALA A 16 5.01 -13.57 3.28
C ALA A 16 5.16 -15.08 3.03
N PRO A 17 6.31 -15.52 2.51
CA PRO A 17 6.68 -16.95 2.47
C PRO A 17 6.60 -17.58 3.86
N ASN A 18 6.60 -18.91 3.92
CA ASN A 18 6.65 -19.62 5.22
C ASN A 18 7.88 -19.14 6.02
N ARG A 19 7.73 -18.98 7.33
CA ARG A 19 8.70 -18.28 8.21
C ARG A 19 10.11 -18.90 8.15
N SER A 20 10.18 -20.21 7.88
CA SER A 20 11.42 -20.98 7.67
C SER A 20 12.15 -20.64 6.37
N SER A 21 11.44 -20.06 5.40
CA SER A 21 11.91 -19.70 4.05
C SER A 21 12.10 -18.19 3.87
N VAL A 22 11.64 -17.38 4.84
CA VAL A 22 11.88 -15.93 4.84
C VAL A 22 13.33 -15.68 5.23
N SER A 23 14.18 -15.49 4.23
CA SER A 23 15.53 -14.98 4.43
C SER A 23 15.52 -13.46 4.51
N SER A 24 16.55 -12.88 5.12
CA SER A 24 16.79 -11.43 5.15
C SER A 24 16.84 -10.79 3.75
N LEU A 25 16.91 -11.56 2.66
CA LEU A 25 17.03 -11.09 1.29
C LEU A 25 15.74 -11.13 0.47
N SER A 26 14.60 -11.54 1.06
CA SER A 26 13.34 -11.63 0.30
C SER A 26 12.93 -10.28 -0.31
N PRO A 27 12.72 -10.19 -1.64
CA PRO A 27 12.24 -8.97 -2.27
C PRO A 27 10.83 -8.63 -1.83
N ILE A 28 10.47 -7.35 -1.89
CA ILE A 28 9.16 -6.84 -1.50
C ILE A 28 8.44 -6.34 -2.76
N LEU A 29 7.31 -6.94 -3.07
CA LEU A 29 6.35 -6.42 -4.05
C LEU A 29 5.36 -5.52 -3.31
N PHE A 30 5.46 -4.21 -3.53
CA PHE A 30 4.52 -3.23 -2.98
C PHE A 30 3.48 -2.86 -4.03
N PHE A 31 2.28 -3.41 -3.88
CA PHE A 31 1.19 -3.28 -4.85
C PHE A 31 0.22 -2.17 -4.46
N ILE A 32 0.01 -1.24 -5.38
CA ILE A 32 -0.96 -0.15 -5.31
C ILE A 32 -2.03 -0.44 -6.34
N HIS A 33 -3.28 -0.62 -5.91
CA HIS A 33 -4.38 -0.90 -6.84
C HIS A 33 -4.69 0.33 -7.71
N GLY A 34 -5.12 0.07 -8.94
CA GLY A 34 -5.63 1.10 -9.86
C GLY A 34 -7.06 1.52 -9.52
N GLY A 35 -7.78 2.01 -10.53
CA GLY A 35 -9.15 2.52 -10.40
C GLY A 35 -9.26 4.04 -10.52
N ALA A 36 -8.29 4.68 -11.19
CA ALA A 36 -8.27 6.10 -11.52
C ALA A 36 -8.47 7.04 -10.32
N PHE A 37 -8.08 6.59 -9.12
CA PHE A 37 -8.28 7.29 -7.85
C PHE A 37 -9.75 7.47 -7.42
N GLU A 38 -10.71 6.88 -8.12
CA GLU A 38 -12.16 7.05 -7.85
C GLU A 38 -12.79 5.80 -7.26
N ILE A 39 -12.28 4.62 -7.63
CA ILE A 39 -12.79 3.32 -7.21
C ILE A 39 -11.64 2.36 -6.94
N GLY A 40 -11.96 1.20 -6.38
CA GLY A 40 -11.02 0.08 -6.27
C GLY A 40 -10.62 -0.27 -4.85
N ASN A 41 -10.14 -1.49 -4.71
CA ASN A 41 -9.41 -2.00 -3.55
C ASN A 41 -8.57 -3.20 -4.01
N ALA A 42 -7.60 -3.63 -3.20
CA ALA A 42 -6.74 -4.77 -3.55
C ALA A 42 -7.55 -6.04 -3.86
N ARG A 43 -8.69 -6.27 -3.18
CA ARG A 43 -9.54 -7.45 -3.39
C ARG A 43 -10.21 -7.48 -4.76
N MET A 44 -10.59 -6.33 -5.31
CA MET A 44 -11.12 -6.24 -6.69
C MET A 44 -10.11 -6.71 -7.74
N TYR A 45 -8.82 -6.69 -7.42
CA TYR A 45 -7.73 -7.18 -8.27
C TYR A 45 -7.27 -8.61 -7.92
N GLY A 46 -8.02 -9.34 -7.09
CA GLY A 46 -7.72 -10.74 -6.78
C GLY A 46 -6.41 -10.92 -6.00
N TYR A 47 -6.08 -10.00 -5.08
CA TYR A 47 -4.75 -10.00 -4.49
C TYR A 47 -4.33 -11.27 -3.76
N GLU A 48 -5.27 -12.02 -3.20
CA GLU A 48 -4.98 -13.23 -2.45
C GLU A 48 -4.25 -14.26 -3.33
N GLU A 49 -4.71 -14.45 -4.57
CA GLU A 49 -4.19 -15.46 -5.51
C GLU A 49 -2.77 -15.11 -5.98
N PHE A 50 -2.55 -13.87 -6.45
CA PHE A 50 -1.21 -13.48 -6.91
C PHE A 50 -0.24 -13.36 -5.73
N ALA A 51 -0.70 -12.87 -4.57
CA ALA A 51 0.16 -12.74 -3.40
C ALA A 51 0.65 -14.10 -2.92
N GLU A 52 -0.22 -15.11 -2.91
CA GLU A 52 0.17 -16.49 -2.59
C GLU A 52 1.17 -17.05 -3.62
N ALA A 53 0.94 -16.82 -4.91
CA ALA A 53 1.84 -17.27 -5.98
C ALA A 53 3.26 -16.68 -5.86
N TYR A 54 3.36 -15.39 -5.54
CA TYR A 54 4.64 -14.71 -5.31
C TYR A 54 5.29 -15.12 -3.97
N ALA A 55 4.50 -15.32 -2.92
CA ALA A 55 5.00 -15.78 -1.62
C ALA A 55 5.62 -17.19 -1.72
N LYS A 56 5.06 -18.09 -2.53
CA LYS A 56 5.65 -19.39 -2.84
C LYS A 56 7.02 -19.28 -3.54
N GLN A 57 7.30 -18.16 -4.19
CA GLN A 57 8.59 -17.86 -4.84
C GLN A 57 9.54 -17.03 -3.96
N GLY A 58 9.23 -16.88 -2.67
CA GLY A 58 10.10 -16.18 -1.73
C GLY A 58 9.94 -14.66 -1.69
N VAL A 59 8.91 -14.10 -2.34
CA VAL A 59 8.61 -12.66 -2.38
C VAL A 59 7.64 -12.29 -1.26
N VAL A 60 7.91 -11.20 -0.54
CA VAL A 60 6.90 -10.60 0.35
C VAL A 60 6.01 -9.68 -0.45
N VAL A 61 4.71 -9.92 -0.40
CA VAL A 61 3.71 -9.08 -1.07
C VAL A 61 3.02 -8.20 -0.06
N VAL A 62 3.05 -6.90 -0.31
CA VAL A 62 2.30 -5.90 0.44
C VAL A 62 1.26 -5.27 -0.47
N THR A 63 -0.01 -5.35 -0.08
CA THR A 63 -1.08 -4.60 -0.75
C THR A 63 -1.59 -3.51 0.18
N ILE A 64 -1.84 -2.32 -0.37
CA ILE A 64 -2.28 -1.17 0.42
C ILE A 64 -3.65 -0.67 -0.03
N GLN A 65 -4.35 -0.05 0.90
CA GLN A 65 -5.51 0.79 0.63
C GLN A 65 -5.13 2.26 0.83
N TYR A 66 -5.78 3.14 0.07
CA TYR A 66 -5.62 4.59 0.16
C TYR A 66 -6.97 5.26 -0.08
N ARG A 67 -7.16 6.49 0.41
CA ARG A 67 -8.40 7.23 0.16
C ARG A 67 -8.57 7.52 -1.34
N ILE A 68 -9.81 7.43 -1.79
CA ILE A 68 -10.24 7.63 -3.19
C ILE A 68 -11.32 8.71 -3.27
N GLY A 69 -11.61 9.17 -4.49
CA GLY A 69 -12.59 10.19 -4.83
C GLY A 69 -12.38 11.48 -4.03
N VAL A 70 -13.49 12.12 -3.66
CA VAL A 70 -13.48 13.38 -2.90
C VAL A 70 -12.72 13.28 -1.58
N LEU A 71 -12.79 12.14 -0.88
CA LEU A 71 -12.11 11.96 0.41
C LEU A 71 -10.59 11.87 0.28
N GLY A 72 -10.09 11.42 -0.87
CA GLY A 72 -8.66 11.33 -1.16
C GLY A 72 -8.10 12.56 -1.87
N PHE A 73 -8.91 13.26 -2.67
CA PHE A 73 -8.37 14.18 -3.68
C PHE A 73 -9.05 15.55 -3.75
N LEU A 74 -10.00 15.84 -2.84
CA LEU A 74 -10.57 17.18 -2.73
C LEU A 74 -9.47 18.21 -2.40
N THR A 75 -9.44 19.28 -3.20
CA THR A 75 -8.54 20.42 -3.01
C THR A 75 -9.38 21.67 -2.82
N LEU A 76 -9.21 22.37 -1.70
CA LEU A 76 -9.84 23.66 -1.44
C LEU A 76 -8.79 24.71 -1.12
N THR A 77 -8.89 25.87 -1.76
CA THR A 77 -8.01 27.00 -1.50
C THR A 77 -8.45 27.75 -0.25
N ALA A 78 -7.50 28.44 0.40
CA ALA A 78 -7.73 29.19 1.63
C ALA A 78 -8.74 30.35 1.48
N SER A 79 -9.12 30.73 0.25
CA SER A 79 -10.19 31.71 0.03
C SER A 79 -11.58 31.16 0.40
N LEU A 80 -11.74 29.82 0.38
CA LEU A 80 -13.01 29.14 0.63
C LEU A 80 -13.14 28.56 2.05
N THR A 81 -12.03 28.50 2.80
CA THR A 81 -11.96 27.87 4.13
C THR A 81 -10.86 28.54 4.95
N ALA A 82 -10.99 28.56 6.29
CA ALA A 82 -9.96 29.13 7.17
C ALA A 82 -8.59 28.42 7.11
N GLN A 83 -8.50 27.27 6.42
CA GLN A 83 -7.30 26.47 6.29
C GLN A 83 -7.25 25.81 4.90
N SER A 84 -6.12 25.89 4.19
CA SER A 84 -5.99 25.27 2.88
C SER A 84 -6.05 23.73 2.99
N MET A 85 -6.90 23.11 2.17
CA MET A 85 -6.86 21.67 1.92
C MET A 85 -6.12 21.43 0.61
N ASN A 86 -4.85 21.05 0.72
CA ASN A 86 -3.92 21.00 -0.42
C ASN A 86 -4.17 19.82 -1.37
N GLY A 87 -5.15 18.95 -1.07
CA GLY A 87 -5.48 17.77 -1.86
C GLY A 87 -4.45 16.65 -1.77
N ASN A 88 -4.56 15.68 -2.69
CA ASN A 88 -3.67 14.52 -2.81
C ASN A 88 -3.49 13.69 -1.53
N TYR A 89 -4.46 13.74 -0.61
CA TYR A 89 -4.45 12.93 0.61
C TYR A 89 -4.35 11.43 0.31
N GLY A 90 -4.98 10.95 -0.76
CA GLY A 90 -4.83 9.58 -1.23
C GLY A 90 -3.38 9.24 -1.62
N MET A 91 -2.63 10.17 -2.21
CA MET A 91 -1.19 9.98 -2.47
C MET A 91 -0.38 10.00 -1.17
N LEU A 92 -0.73 10.88 -0.23
CA LEU A 92 -0.08 10.94 1.08
C LEU A 92 -0.31 9.66 1.89
N ASP A 93 -1.46 9.01 1.73
CA ASP A 93 -1.73 7.69 2.31
C ASP A 93 -0.80 6.62 1.72
N GLN A 94 -0.58 6.63 0.40
CA GLN A 94 0.39 5.73 -0.24
C GLN A 94 1.81 5.95 0.28
N VAL A 95 2.23 7.21 0.45
CA VAL A 95 3.52 7.57 1.06
C VAL A 95 3.60 7.09 2.52
N ALA A 96 2.53 7.26 3.28
CA ALA A 96 2.45 6.82 4.67
C ALA A 96 2.56 5.29 4.78
N ALA A 97 1.88 4.55 3.91
CA ALA A 97 1.95 3.10 3.83
C ALA A 97 3.36 2.62 3.45
N LEU A 98 4.02 3.26 2.46
CA LEU A 98 5.40 2.95 2.08
C LEU A 98 6.37 3.18 3.26
N LYS A 99 6.23 4.31 3.96
CA LYS A 99 7.02 4.61 5.16
C LYS A 99 6.76 3.61 6.29
N PHE A 100 5.50 3.19 6.47
CA PHE A 100 5.13 2.18 7.45
C PHE A 100 5.82 0.84 7.14
N VAL A 101 5.75 0.37 5.90
CA VAL A 101 6.41 -0.87 5.47
C VAL A 101 7.91 -0.76 5.67
N HIS A 102 8.54 0.33 5.21
CA HIS A 102 9.97 0.54 5.34
C HIS A 102 10.45 0.47 6.81
N ARG A 103 9.71 1.07 7.75
CA ARG A 103 10.05 1.02 9.18
C ARG A 103 9.86 -0.35 9.82
N ASN A 104 8.91 -1.15 9.34
CA ASN A 104 8.50 -2.39 9.99
C ASN A 104 9.04 -3.66 9.31
N ILE A 105 9.50 -3.59 8.05
CA ILE A 105 9.86 -4.79 7.29
C ILE A 105 11.02 -5.59 7.89
N LYS A 106 11.93 -4.94 8.64
CA LYS A 106 12.97 -5.65 9.41
C LYS A 106 12.39 -6.66 10.41
N LYS A 107 11.21 -6.37 10.98
CA LYS A 107 10.51 -7.28 11.91
C LYS A 107 9.84 -8.44 11.19
N LEU A 108 9.65 -8.32 9.87
CA LEU A 108 9.04 -9.34 9.02
C LEU A 108 10.08 -10.30 8.43
N GLY A 109 11.37 -10.10 8.73
CA GLY A 109 12.46 -10.96 8.27
C GLY A 109 12.89 -10.71 6.83
N SER A 110 12.36 -9.68 6.15
CA SER A 110 12.63 -9.39 4.74
C SER A 110 13.25 -8.01 4.59
N TYR A 111 14.47 -7.92 4.10
CA TYR A 111 15.16 -6.65 3.89
C TYR A 111 16.20 -6.74 2.77
N PRO A 112 15.83 -6.48 1.50
CA PRO A 112 16.80 -6.05 0.53
C PRO A 112 16.97 -4.54 0.69
N LYS A 113 18.19 -4.10 0.96
CA LYS A 113 18.58 -2.70 0.76
C LYS A 113 18.38 -2.43 -0.74
N CYS A 114 17.36 -1.66 -1.13
CA CYS A 114 17.19 -1.25 -2.52
C CYS A 114 18.47 -0.51 -2.94
N PRO A 115 19.21 -0.97 -3.97
CA PRO A 115 20.34 -0.23 -4.48
C PRO A 115 19.88 1.17 -4.91
N PRO A 116 20.67 2.22 -4.67
CA PRO A 116 20.35 3.53 -5.23
C PRO A 116 20.18 3.41 -6.75
N PRO A 117 19.27 4.19 -7.37
CA PRO A 117 19.16 4.21 -8.81
C PRO A 117 20.52 4.57 -9.44
N PRO A 118 20.84 4.04 -10.62
CA PRO A 118 22.05 4.46 -11.34
C PRO A 118 22.01 5.99 -11.57
N PRO A 119 23.19 6.64 -11.62
CA PRO A 119 23.29 8.08 -11.83
C PRO A 119 22.69 8.53 -13.16
#